data_AF-A0A961QT81-F1
#
_entry.id   AF-A0A961QT81-F1
#
_cell.length_a   1.000
_cell.length_b   1.000
_cell.length_c   1.000
_cell.angle_alpha   90.00
_cell.angle_beta   90.00
_cell.angle_gamma   90.00
#
_symmetry.space_group_name_H-M   'P 1'
#
loop_
_entity.id
_entity.type
_entity.pdbx_description
1 polymer ?
#
loop_
_entity_poly.entity_id
_entity_poly.type
_entity_poly.pdbx_seq_one_letter_code
_entity_poly.pdbx_strand_id
1 'polypeptide(L)'
;MTRQLFVTVSALAMLGGAALAQEGNPFEGDVTLDTRIGELSFESGSPTPQTVQKLYDEMDFQRASQAYLWGIPAVGINEWRKAQ
;
A
#
# COMPACT_ATOMS: atom_id res chain seq x y z
N MET A 1 -2.92 -18.32 48.04
CA MET A 1 -2.75 -19.22 46.89
C MET A 1 -3.82 -18.92 45.84
N THR A 2 -3.75 -17.77 45.14
CA THR A 2 -4.81 -17.35 44.19
C THR A 2 -4.31 -16.24 43.25
N ARG A 3 -3.18 -16.45 42.55
CA ARG A 3 -2.64 -15.46 41.59
C ARG A 3 -1.97 -16.05 40.36
N GLN A 4 -2.45 -17.21 39.89
CA GLN A 4 -1.89 -17.94 38.74
C GLN A 4 -2.95 -18.31 37.66
N LEU A 5 -4.21 -17.87 37.80
CA LEU A 5 -5.30 -18.36 36.95
C LEU A 5 -5.62 -17.49 35.71
N PHE A 6 -4.92 -16.37 35.49
CA PHE A 6 -5.23 -15.45 34.38
C PHE A 6 -4.27 -15.52 33.17
N VAL A 7 -3.16 -16.25 33.26
CA VAL A 7 -2.09 -16.19 32.23
C VAL A 7 -2.23 -17.26 31.13
N THR A 8 -3.05 -18.30 31.31
CA THR A 8 -3.05 -19.46 30.40
C THR A 8 -4.13 -19.50 29.32
N VAL A 9 -5.06 -18.53 29.27
CA VAL A 9 -6.09 -18.50 28.21
C VAL A 9 -5.60 -17.86 26.90
N SER A 10 -4.48 -17.13 26.92
CA SER A 10 -3.95 -16.46 25.72
C SER A 10 -3.12 -17.36 24.78
N ALA A 11 -2.92 -18.63 25.11
CA ALA A 11 -2.07 -19.54 24.33
C ALA A 11 -2.83 -20.46 23.34
N LEU A 12 -4.17 -20.37 23.26
CA LEU A 12 -4.98 -21.24 22.40
C LEU A 12 -5.72 -20.50 21.26
N ALA A 13 -5.19 -19.35 20.83
CA ALA A 13 -5.67 -18.64 19.64
C ALA A 13 -4.69 -18.70 18.45
N MET A 14 -3.68 -19.58 18.48
CA MET A 14 -2.68 -19.73 17.41
C MET A 14 -2.87 -20.99 16.53
N LEU A 15 -4.04 -21.63 16.55
CA LEU A 15 -4.33 -22.81 15.69
C LEU A 15 -5.71 -22.77 15.02
N GLY A 16 -6.38 -21.62 15.01
CA GLY A 16 -7.72 -21.47 14.44
C GLY A 16 -7.74 -20.52 13.26
N GLY A 17 -7.56 -21.05 12.06
CA GLY A 17 -8.21 -20.52 10.85
C GLY A 17 -7.92 -19.07 10.49
N ALA A 18 -6.67 -18.77 10.16
CA ALA A 18 -6.42 -17.77 9.13
C ALA A 18 -5.49 -18.43 8.12
N ALA A 19 -6.08 -19.18 7.18
CA ALA A 19 -5.56 -19.10 5.83
C ALA A 19 -5.66 -17.62 5.48
N LEU A 20 -4.62 -16.85 5.82
CA LEU A 20 -4.41 -15.58 5.16
C LEU A 20 -4.39 -16.00 3.70
N ALA A 21 -5.39 -15.54 2.96
CA ALA A 21 -5.40 -15.67 1.52
C ALA A 21 -4.00 -15.25 1.10
N GLN A 22 -3.20 -16.22 0.68
CA GLN A 22 -1.89 -15.95 0.15
C GLN A 22 -2.22 -15.28 -1.17
N GLU A 23 -2.32 -13.95 -1.15
CA GLU A 23 -2.44 -13.12 -2.34
C GLU A 23 -1.36 -13.63 -3.28
N GLY A 24 -1.79 -14.11 -4.46
CA GLY A 24 -0.92 -14.89 -5.33
C GLY A 24 0.39 -14.14 -5.54
N ASN A 25 1.52 -14.83 -5.31
CA ASN A 25 2.81 -14.18 -5.38
C ASN A 25 3.02 -13.61 -6.80
N PRO A 26 3.13 -12.28 -6.98
CA PRO A 26 3.28 -11.65 -8.30
C PRO A 26 4.57 -12.02 -9.02
N PHE A 27 5.48 -12.75 -8.36
CA PHE A 27 6.73 -13.26 -8.91
C PHE A 27 6.66 -14.74 -9.31
N GLU A 28 5.57 -15.45 -9.02
CA GLU A 28 5.36 -16.85 -9.39
C GLU A 28 4.23 -16.99 -10.41
N GLY A 29 4.58 -16.84 -11.69
CA GLY A 29 3.70 -17.12 -12.82
C GLY A 29 2.73 -16.01 -13.17
N ASP A 30 1.62 -16.38 -13.80
CA ASP A 30 0.58 -15.47 -14.24
C ASP A 30 -0.44 -15.27 -13.12
N VAL A 31 -0.58 -14.04 -12.64
CA VAL A 31 -1.50 -13.72 -11.54
C VAL A 31 -2.11 -12.34 -11.74
N THR A 32 -3.36 -12.19 -11.33
CA THR A 32 -4.02 -10.89 -11.22
C THR A 32 -4.34 -10.62 -9.76
N LEU A 33 -3.92 -9.45 -9.29
CA LEU A 33 -4.13 -8.98 -7.93
C LEU A 33 -5.19 -7.90 -7.94
N ASP A 34 -6.21 -8.04 -7.09
CA ASP A 34 -7.16 -6.97 -6.82
C ASP A 34 -6.57 -6.03 -5.76
N THR A 35 -6.52 -4.73 -6.07
CA THR A 35 -5.86 -3.73 -5.22
C THR A 35 -6.69 -2.47 -5.13
N ARG A 36 -6.33 -1.55 -4.22
CA ARG A 36 -7.00 -0.24 -4.10
C ARG A 36 -6.94 0.62 -5.37
N ILE A 37 -5.98 0.35 -6.26
CA ILE A 37 -5.84 1.03 -7.55
C ILE A 37 -6.46 0.21 -8.69
N GLY A 38 -7.31 -0.75 -8.35
CA GLY A 38 -7.92 -1.74 -9.22
C GLY A 38 -6.98 -2.90 -9.51
N GLU A 39 -7.38 -3.73 -10.48
CA GLU A 39 -6.66 -4.95 -10.83
C GLU A 39 -5.26 -4.67 -11.41
N LEU A 40 -4.30 -5.49 -11.00
CA LEU A 40 -2.92 -5.52 -11.50
C LEU A 40 -2.60 -6.93 -12.00
N SER A 41 -2.33 -7.06 -13.29
CA SER A 41 -1.98 -8.34 -13.92
C SER A 41 -0.47 -8.48 -14.12
N PHE A 42 0.00 -9.69 -13.88
CA PHE A 42 1.38 -10.13 -14.03
C PHE A 42 1.41 -11.36 -14.93
N GLU A 43 2.37 -11.39 -15.84
CA GLU A 43 2.65 -12.50 -16.74
C GLU A 43 4.10 -12.95 -16.52
N SER A 44 4.29 -14.23 -16.21
CA SER A 44 5.61 -14.82 -15.92
C SER A 44 6.41 -14.03 -14.87
N GLY A 45 5.74 -13.55 -13.82
CA GLY A 45 6.36 -12.78 -12.74
C GLY A 45 6.66 -11.31 -13.07
N SER A 46 6.29 -10.82 -14.26
CA SER A 46 6.48 -9.43 -14.68
C SER A 46 5.12 -8.73 -14.88
N PRO A 47 4.98 -7.45 -14.52
CA PRO A 47 3.74 -6.71 -14.76
C PRO A 47 3.50 -6.54 -16.26
N THR A 48 2.24 -6.65 -16.68
CA THR A 48 1.84 -6.34 -18.07
C THR A 48 2.08 -4.85 -18.39
N PRO A 49 2.19 -4.46 -19.66
CA PRO A 49 2.35 -3.04 -20.03
C PRO A 49 1.26 -2.12 -19.45
N GLN A 50 0.03 -2.63 -19.34
CA GLN A 50 -1.10 -1.91 -18.75
C GLN A 50 -0.92 -1.73 -17.23
N THR A 51 -0.48 -2.78 -16.52
CA THR A 51 -0.13 -2.70 -15.10
C THR A 51 1.01 -1.73 -14.87
N VAL A 52 2.04 -1.75 -15.71
CA VAL A 52 3.17 -0.81 -15.64
C VAL A 52 2.69 0.63 -15.76
N GLN A 53 1.86 0.95 -16.77
CA GLN A 53 1.32 2.29 -16.94
C GLN A 53 0.51 2.72 -15.71
N LYS A 54 -0.39 1.86 -15.21
CA LYS A 54 -1.19 2.14 -14.02
C LYS A 54 -0.33 2.40 -12.79
N LEU A 55 0.75 1.64 -12.60
CA LEU A 55 1.69 1.84 -11.49
C LEU A 55 2.43 3.19 -11.61
N TYR A 56 2.84 3.59 -12.81
CA TYR A 56 3.44 4.90 -13.03
C TYR A 56 2.45 6.04 -12.79
N ASP A 57 1.21 5.91 -13.27
CA ASP A 57 0.16 6.91 -13.07
C ASP A 57 -0.15 7.11 -11.58
N GLU A 58 -0.31 6.03 -10.82
CA GLU A 58 -0.52 6.11 -9.37
C GLU A 58 0.71 6.71 -8.66
N MET A 59 1.92 6.30 -9.04
CA MET A 59 3.14 6.82 -8.44
C MET A 59 3.26 8.32 -8.66
N ASP A 60 2.95 8.81 -9.86
CA ASP A 60 2.99 10.24 -10.17
C ASP A 60 1.87 11.00 -9.47
N PHE A 61 0.67 10.42 -9.33
CA PHE A 61 -0.41 10.99 -8.51
C PHE A 61 -0.01 11.17 -7.04
N GLN A 62 0.59 10.13 -6.43
CA GLN A 62 1.05 10.19 -5.05
C GLN A 62 2.17 11.23 -4.89
N ARG A 63 3.13 11.26 -5.82
CA ARG A 63 4.22 12.26 -5.83
C ARG A 63 3.68 13.68 -5.97
N ALA A 64 2.75 13.93 -6.88
CA ALA A 64 2.13 15.24 -7.06
C ALA A 64 1.38 15.69 -5.80
N SER A 65 0.63 14.79 -5.18
CA SER A 65 -0.09 15.07 -3.93
C SER A 65 0.87 15.47 -2.81
N GLN A 66 1.97 14.75 -2.64
CA GLN A 66 2.99 15.07 -1.64
C GLN A 66 3.75 16.35 -1.99
N ALA A 67 4.07 16.57 -3.26
CA ALA A 67 4.74 17.79 -3.74
C ALA A 67 3.89 19.04 -3.48
N TYR A 68 2.57 18.95 -3.64
CA TYR A 68 1.65 20.03 -3.31
C TYR A 68 1.77 20.42 -1.83
N LEU A 69 1.67 19.45 -0.92
CA LEU A 69 1.78 19.70 0.52
C LEU A 69 3.15 20.27 0.89
N TRP A 70 4.22 19.71 0.34
CA TRP A 70 5.59 20.17 0.55
C TRP A 70 5.81 21.59 0.00
N GLY A 71 5.15 21.96 -1.09
CA GLY A 71 5.31 23.24 -1.78
C GLY A 71 4.60 24.43 -1.11
N ILE A 72 3.67 24.20 -0.17
CA ILE A 72 2.85 25.26 0.44
C ILE A 72 3.68 26.45 0.94
N PRO A 73 4.76 26.26 1.75
CA PRO A 73 5.52 27.40 2.27
C PRO A 73 6.23 28.19 1.17
N ALA A 74 6.81 27.49 0.19
CA ALA A 74 7.56 28.13 -0.90
C ALA A 74 6.64 28.93 -1.81
N VAL A 75 5.48 28.37 -2.17
CA VAL A 75 4.47 29.07 -2.98
C VAL A 75 3.92 30.28 -2.20
N GLY A 76 3.59 30.12 -0.92
CA GLY A 76 3.07 31.23 -0.10
C GLY A 76 4.02 32.44 -0.02
N ILE A 77 5.31 32.19 0.21
CA ILE A 77 6.34 33.26 0.23
C ILE A 77 6.47 33.90 -1.16
N ASN A 78 6.46 33.09 -2.22
CA ASN A 78 6.57 33.60 -3.59
C ASN A 78 5.37 34.47 -3.98
N GLU A 79 4.16 34.09 -3.61
CA GLU A 79 2.96 34.89 -3.90
C GLU A 79 2.94 36.20 -3.11
N TRP A 80 3.39 36.20 -1.85
CA TRP A 80 3.56 37.45 -1.11
C TRP A 80 4.55 38.38 -1.81
N ARG A 81 5.71 37.85 -2.25
CA ARG A 81 6.69 38.65 -3.00
C ARG A 81 6.11 39.29 -4.27
N LYS A 82 5.22 38.60 -4.99
CA LYS A 82 4.59 39.13 -6.21
C LYS A 82 3.56 40.23 -5.93
N ALA A 83 2.99 40.26 -4.72
CA ALA A 83 1.96 41.23 -4.35
C ALA A 83 2.53 42.58 -3.86
N GLN A 84 3.84 42.66 -3.60
CA GLN A 84 4.56 43.90 -3.32
C GLN A 84 4.96 44.61 -4.62
#